data_AF-A0FKY4-F1
#
_entry.id   AF-A0FKY4-F1
#
_cell.length_a   1.000
_cell.length_b   1.000
_cell.length_c   1.000
_cell.angle_alpha   90.00
_cell.angle_beta   90.00
_cell.angle_gamma   90.00
#
_symmetry.space_group_name_H-M   'P 1'
#
loop_
_entity.id
_entity.type
_entity.pdbx_description
1 polymer ?
#
loop_
_entity_poly.entity_id
_entity_poly.type
_entity_poly.pdbx_seq_one_letter_code
_entity_poly.pdbx_strand_id
1 'polypeptide(L)'
;MTKLSIFVVIAMLVMVSSAFRFQSKMKAKTSTDPEEHFDPNTNCDYTNSQDAWDYCTNYIVNSSCGEICCNDCFDETGTGACRAQAFGNSCLNW
;
A
#
# COMPACT_ATOMS: atom_id res chain seq x y z
N MET A 1 -42.04 -14.44 29.42
CA MET A 1 -40.77 -13.70 29.57
C MET A 1 -39.73 -14.20 28.58
N THR A 2 -39.95 -14.02 27.27
CA THR A 2 -39.06 -14.53 26.20
C THR A 2 -38.81 -13.51 25.09
N LYS A 3 -39.58 -12.42 25.06
CA LYS A 3 -39.45 -11.35 24.06
C LYS A 3 -38.30 -10.38 24.34
N LEU A 4 -37.83 -10.25 25.59
CA LEU A 4 -36.75 -9.31 25.94
C LEU A 4 -35.36 -9.75 25.44
N SER A 5 -35.11 -11.06 25.35
CA SER A 5 -33.77 -11.60 25.01
C SER A 5 -33.38 -11.33 23.55
N ILE A 6 -34.36 -11.39 22.63
CA ILE A 6 -34.12 -11.20 21.19
C ILE A 6 -33.70 -9.76 20.87
N PHE A 7 -34.29 -8.76 21.52
CA PHE A 7 -33.94 -7.35 21.26
C PHE A 7 -32.50 -7.02 21.66
N VAL A 8 -31.98 -7.64 22.73
CA VAL A 8 -30.59 -7.45 23.17
C VAL A 8 -29.60 -8.07 22.17
N VAL A 9 -29.92 -9.25 21.64
CA VAL A 9 -29.08 -9.93 20.63
C VAL A 9 -29.00 -9.12 19.34
N ILE A 10 -30.13 -8.57 18.88
CA ILE A 10 -30.15 -7.72 17.67
C ILE A 10 -29.34 -6.44 17.90
N ALA A 11 -29.46 -5.79 19.06
CA ALA A 11 -28.70 -4.58 19.37
C ALA A 11 -27.18 -4.82 19.40
N MET A 12 -26.73 -5.95 19.96
CA MET A 12 -25.30 -6.32 19.96
C MET A 12 -24.76 -6.58 18.55
N LEU A 13 -25.54 -7.23 17.67
CA LEU A 13 -25.15 -7.49 16.28
C LEU A 13 -24.97 -6.19 15.46
N VAL A 14 -25.81 -5.17 15.72
CA VAL A 14 -25.75 -3.88 14.99
C VAL A 14 -24.52 -3.06 15.40
N MET A 15 -24.12 -3.10 16.68
CA MET A 15 -22.91 -2.41 17.14
C MET A 15 -21.62 -3.03 16.57
N VAL A 16 -21.53 -4.36 16.46
CA VAL A 16 -20.38 -5.04 15.84
C VAL A 16 -20.26 -4.71 14.35
N SER A 17 -21.38 -4.59 13.64
CA SER A 17 -21.39 -4.25 12.21
C SER A 17 -20.89 -2.83 11.92
N SER A 18 -20.99 -1.92 12.89
CA SER A 18 -20.59 -0.52 12.74
C SER A 18 -19.07 -0.33 12.87
N ALA A 19 -18.43 -1.13 13.73
CA ALA A 19 -16.98 -1.13 13.89
C ALA A 19 -16.24 -1.75 12.68
N PHE A 20 -16.85 -2.72 11.99
CA PHE A 20 -16.23 -3.38 10.85
C PHE A 20 -16.10 -2.46 9.62
N ARG A 21 -16.99 -1.47 9.46
CA ARG A 21 -16.95 -0.53 8.33
C ARG A 21 -15.82 0.49 8.40
N PHE A 22 -15.23 0.72 9.57
CA PHE A 22 -14.13 1.67 9.71
C PHE A 22 -12.77 1.09 9.36
N GLN A 23 -12.57 -0.23 9.48
CA GLN A 23 -11.31 -0.86 9.04
C GLN A 23 -11.28 -1.17 7.54
N SER A 24 -12.43 -1.29 6.88
CA SER A 24 -12.48 -1.53 5.42
C SER A 24 -11.94 -0.36 4.58
N LYS A 25 -11.82 0.85 5.15
CA LYS A 25 -11.27 2.02 4.45
C LYS A 25 -9.76 2.16 4.57
N MET A 26 -9.08 1.41 5.44
CA MET A 26 -7.60 1.43 5.52
C MET A 26 -6.92 0.44 4.57
N LYS A 27 -7.71 -0.25 3.73
CA LYS A 27 -7.22 -1.06 2.61
C LYS A 27 -7.80 -0.58 1.28
N ALA A 28 -8.03 0.72 1.13
CA ALA A 28 -7.80 1.31 -0.19
C ALA A 28 -6.29 1.22 -0.39
N LYS A 29 -5.83 0.06 -0.87
CA LYS A 29 -4.56 -0.06 -1.57
C LYS A 29 -4.75 0.93 -2.72
N THR A 30 -4.32 2.17 -2.54
CA THR A 30 -4.20 3.11 -3.64
C THR A 30 -3.38 2.34 -4.65
N SER A 31 -4.04 1.83 -5.67
CA SER A 31 -3.39 1.16 -6.78
C SER A 31 -2.79 2.30 -7.56
N THR A 32 -1.73 2.90 -7.01
CA THR A 32 -0.91 3.85 -7.73
C THR A 32 -0.30 3.02 -8.84
N ASP A 33 -0.74 3.29 -10.05
CA ASP A 33 -0.18 2.64 -11.21
C ASP A 33 1.25 3.16 -11.37
N PRO A 34 2.27 2.29 -11.30
CA PRO A 34 3.66 2.72 -11.44
C PRO A 34 3.92 3.36 -12.80
N GLU A 35 3.12 3.04 -13.83
CA GLU A 35 3.28 3.55 -15.19
C GLU A 35 2.81 5.01 -15.32
N GLU A 36 1.81 5.43 -14.54
CA GLU A 36 1.30 6.82 -14.55
C GLU A 36 2.24 7.81 -13.84
N HIS A 37 3.12 7.31 -12.96
CA HIS A 37 4.02 8.12 -12.12
C HIS A 37 5.50 7.83 -12.38
N PHE A 38 5.81 7.14 -13.47
CA PHE A 38 7.17 6.85 -13.87
C PHE A 38 7.81 8.10 -14.47
N ASP A 39 8.65 8.75 -13.68
CA ASP A 39 9.45 9.92 -14.07
C ASP A 39 10.92 9.63 -13.74
N PRO A 40 11.57 8.78 -14.55
CA PRO A 40 12.95 8.38 -14.29
C PRO A 40 13.89 9.58 -14.45
N ASN A 41 14.57 9.93 -13.37
CA ASN A 41 15.66 10.88 -13.40
C ASN A 41 16.93 10.24 -14.01
N THR A 42 18.02 11.02 -14.14
CA THR A 42 19.29 10.55 -14.72
C THR A 42 19.95 9.38 -13.96
N ASN A 43 19.54 9.12 -12.71
CA ASN A 43 20.03 8.05 -11.85
C ASN A 43 19.13 6.80 -11.87
N CYS A 44 17.96 6.84 -12.52
CA CYS A 44 17.14 5.64 -12.70
C CYS A 44 17.72 4.76 -13.81
N ASP A 45 18.26 3.60 -13.46
CA ASP A 45 18.83 2.64 -14.40
C ASP A 45 17.77 1.88 -15.23
N TYR A 46 16.49 2.05 -14.91
CA TYR A 46 15.39 1.31 -15.51
C TYR A 46 14.66 2.16 -16.54
N THR A 47 14.30 1.55 -17.68
CA THR A 47 13.47 2.19 -18.72
C THR A 47 12.00 1.76 -18.65
N ASN A 48 11.70 0.72 -17.87
CA ASN A 48 10.34 0.24 -17.64
C ASN A 48 9.92 0.56 -16.20
N SER A 49 8.74 1.14 -16.05
CA SER A 49 8.11 1.45 -14.76
C SER A 49 7.96 0.20 -13.88
N GLN A 50 7.54 -0.93 -14.46
CA GLN A 50 7.33 -2.17 -13.71
C GLN A 50 8.65 -2.76 -13.20
N ASP A 51 9.71 -2.77 -14.01
CA ASP A 51 11.03 -3.23 -13.57
C ASP A 51 11.55 -2.31 -12.46
N ALA A 52 11.48 -0.98 -12.66
CA ALA A 52 11.84 -0.02 -11.62
C ALA A 52 11.08 -0.27 -10.32
N TRP A 53 9.77 -0.48 -10.40
CA TRP A 53 8.92 -0.73 -9.25
C TRP A 53 9.30 -2.03 -8.54
N ASP A 54 9.47 -3.13 -9.27
CA ASP A 54 9.76 -4.44 -8.68
C ASP A 54 11.12 -4.43 -7.97
N TYR A 55 12.11 -3.72 -8.52
CA TYR A 55 13.40 -3.54 -7.88
C TYR A 55 13.32 -2.56 -6.70
N CYS A 56 12.72 -1.37 -6.86
CA CYS A 56 12.65 -0.38 -5.80
C CYS A 56 11.80 -0.85 -4.60
N THR A 57 10.81 -1.70 -4.84
CA THR A 57 9.91 -2.25 -3.81
C THR A 57 10.36 -3.59 -3.24
N ASN A 58 11.56 -4.08 -3.57
CA ASN A 58 12.07 -5.37 -3.11
C ASN A 58 11.18 -6.56 -3.49
N TYR A 59 10.40 -6.44 -4.57
CA TYR A 59 9.70 -7.58 -5.16
C TYR A 59 10.70 -8.55 -5.79
N ILE A 60 11.71 -7.98 -6.46
CA ILE A 60 12.94 -8.67 -6.83
C ILE A 60 13.98 -8.33 -5.76
N VAL A 61 14.45 -9.34 -5.03
CA VAL A 61 15.40 -9.16 -3.93
C VAL A 61 16.68 -8.51 -4.45
N ASN A 62 16.91 -7.28 -4.04
CA ASN A 62 18.12 -6.52 -4.34
C ASN A 62 18.54 -5.67 -3.13
N SER A 63 19.71 -5.06 -3.20
CA SER A 63 20.21 -4.17 -2.15
C SER A 63 19.91 -2.68 -2.39
N SER A 64 19.30 -2.35 -3.52
CA SER A 64 19.00 -0.98 -3.96
C SER A 64 17.55 -0.56 -3.69
N CYS A 65 16.71 -1.47 -3.17
CA CYS A 65 15.33 -1.18 -2.80
C CYS A 65 15.31 -0.08 -1.74
N GLY A 66 14.22 0.69 -1.70
CA GLY A 66 14.03 1.74 -0.71
C GLY A 66 13.71 3.10 -1.29
N GLU A 67 13.75 4.11 -0.43
CA GLU A 67 13.31 5.47 -0.76
C GLU A 67 14.15 6.12 -1.86
N ILE A 68 15.46 5.86 -1.91
CA ILE A 68 16.35 6.43 -2.93
C ILE A 68 15.95 5.94 -4.33
N CYS A 69 15.78 4.63 -4.52
CA CYS A 69 15.34 4.06 -5.80
C CYS A 69 13.96 4.57 -6.20
N CYS A 70 13.03 4.67 -5.24
CA CYS A 70 11.70 5.21 -5.52
C CYS A 70 11.76 6.68 -5.98
N ASN A 71 12.56 7.53 -5.32
CA ASN A 71 12.75 8.94 -5.70
C ASN A 71 13.48 9.11 -7.03
N ASP A 72 14.37 8.18 -7.38
CA ASP A 72 15.12 8.27 -8.63
C ASP A 72 14.25 7.89 -9.84
N CYS A 73 13.32 6.96 -9.67
CA CYS A 73 12.52 6.40 -10.78
C CYS A 73 11.07 6.90 -10.85
N PHE A 74 10.53 7.52 -9.79
CA PHE A 74 9.13 7.94 -9.73
C PHE A 74 9.00 9.38 -9.22
N ASP A 75 7.93 10.05 -9.62
CA ASP A 75 7.57 11.37 -9.08
C ASP A 75 7.24 11.32 -7.57
N GLU A 76 6.97 12.47 -6.93
CA GLU A 76 6.67 12.51 -5.49
C GLU A 76 5.46 11.63 -5.10
N THR A 77 4.50 11.46 -6.01
CA THR A 77 3.27 10.67 -5.78
C THR A 77 3.54 9.16 -5.90
N GLY A 78 4.23 8.75 -6.97
CA GLY A 78 4.70 7.39 -7.21
C GLY A 78 5.72 6.94 -6.17
N THR A 79 6.59 7.84 -5.72
CA THR A 79 7.53 7.62 -4.61
C THR A 79 6.78 7.25 -3.34
N GLY A 80 5.72 7.98 -2.98
CA GLY A 80 4.92 7.67 -1.79
C GLY A 80 4.35 6.25 -1.81
N ALA A 81 3.87 5.80 -2.96
CA ALA A 81 3.32 4.46 -3.14
C ALA A 81 4.42 3.38 -3.19
N CYS A 82 5.51 3.64 -3.89
CA CYS A 82 6.68 2.78 -3.99
C CYS A 82 7.27 2.53 -2.60
N ARG A 83 7.42 3.57 -1.76
CA ARG A 83 7.88 3.45 -0.36
C ARG A 83 6.93 2.58 0.49
N ALA A 84 5.63 2.78 0.36
CA ALA A 84 4.64 1.97 1.09
C ALA A 84 4.73 0.49 0.70
N GLN A 85 4.95 0.20 -0.59
CA GLN A 85 5.11 -1.16 -1.10
C GLN A 85 6.47 -1.77 -0.70
N ALA A 86 7.56 -1.00 -0.75
CA ALA A 86 8.89 -1.39 -0.29
C ALA A 86 8.88 -1.74 1.22
N PHE A 87 8.17 -0.96 2.04
CA PHE A 87 7.96 -1.25 3.45
C PHE A 87 7.20 -2.55 3.67
N GLY A 88 6.11 -2.73 2.94
CA GLY A 88 5.31 -3.96 3.00
C GLY A 88 6.12 -5.21 2.63
N ASN A 89 7.11 -5.05 1.74
CA ASN A 89 8.00 -6.12 1.29
C ASN A 89 9.30 -6.23 2.10
N SER A 90 9.38 -5.59 3.28
CA SER A 90 10.54 -5.68 4.18
C SER A 90 11.86 -5.28 3.51
N CYS A 91 11.84 -4.30 2.61
CA CYS A 91 13.07 -3.69 2.17
C CYS A 91 13.80 -3.09 3.39
N LEU A 92 15.06 -3.47 3.61
CA LEU A 92 15.82 -3.12 4.81
C LEU A 92 16.64 -1.83 4.66
N ASN A 93 16.76 -1.29 3.45
CA ASN A 93 17.50 -0.05 3.16
C ASN A 93 16.53 1.12 3.01
N TRP A 94 16.56 2.02 4.00
CA TRP A 94 15.69 3.18 4.14
C TRP A 94 16.54 4.43 4.34
#